data_AF-A0A7Y8LM28-F1
#
_entry.id   AF-A0A7Y8LM28-F1
#
_cell.length_a   1.000
_cell.length_b   1.000
_cell.length_c   1.000
_cell.angle_alpha   90.00
_cell.angle_beta   90.00
_cell.angle_gamma   90.00
#
_symmetry.space_group_name_H-M   'P 1'
#
loop_
_entity.id
_entity.type
_entity.pdbx_description
1 polymer ?
#
loop_
_entity_poly.entity_id
_entity_poly.type
_entity_poly.pdbx_seq_one_letter_code
_entity_poly.pdbx_strand_id
1 'polypeptide(L)'
;MKKIIAVVFVITFTFLGCSSEYETSLTLKNLAAGAVYLNFRGEITTVPAGRTVVLSDIPRGTYTYVTTYAVPAGITNSSSVGELTGEITVKAGSKFLILYSSTLTEDSYTIYASRTSNDDLDDEENPLFP
;
A
#
# COMPACT_ATOMS: atom_id res chain seq x y z
N MET A 1 -47.20 -49.51 8.36
CA MET A 1 -46.29 -48.87 9.34
C MET A 1 -44.85 -49.23 8.99
N LYS A 2 -43.91 -48.34 9.34
CA LYS A 2 -42.45 -48.32 9.05
C LYS A 2 -42.05 -47.70 7.70
N LYS A 3 -41.97 -46.37 7.76
CA LYS A 3 -41.23 -45.50 6.84
C LYS A 3 -39.74 -45.77 7.07
N ILE A 4 -39.02 -46.29 6.07
CA ILE A 4 -37.56 -46.32 6.08
C ILE A 4 -37.13 -45.05 5.36
N ILE A 5 -36.92 -43.99 6.15
CA ILE A 5 -36.31 -42.75 5.69
C ILE A 5 -34.82 -43.06 5.50
N ALA A 6 -34.40 -43.26 4.25
CA ALA A 6 -33.00 -43.29 3.90
C ALA A 6 -32.43 -41.88 4.13
N VAL A 7 -31.73 -41.72 5.25
CA VAL A 7 -31.05 -40.48 5.64
C VAL A 7 -29.94 -40.21 4.62
N VAL A 8 -30.19 -39.21 3.78
CA VAL A 8 -29.20 -38.56 2.92
C VAL A 8 -28.18 -37.89 3.84
N PHE A 9 -27.03 -38.52 4.05
CA PHE A 9 -25.89 -37.91 4.74
C PHE A 9 -24.96 -37.30 3.69
N VAL A 10 -25.39 -36.19 3.10
CA VAL A 10 -24.52 -35.30 2.32
C VAL A 10 -23.68 -34.55 3.34
N ILE A 11 -22.51 -35.09 3.67
CA ILE A 11 -21.44 -34.34 4.32
C ILE A 11 -20.76 -33.52 3.21
N THR A 12 -21.40 -32.43 2.82
CA THR A 12 -20.64 -31.29 2.29
C THR A 12 -19.86 -30.73 3.47
N PHE A 13 -18.59 -31.14 3.60
CA PHE A 13 -17.59 -30.39 4.32
C PHE A 13 -17.50 -29.02 3.62
N THR A 14 -18.36 -28.10 4.02
CA THR A 14 -18.18 -26.69 3.70
C THR A 14 -16.86 -26.30 4.33
N PHE A 15 -15.86 -26.02 3.49
CA PHE A 15 -14.62 -25.34 3.86
C PHE A 15 -14.96 -23.94 4.38
N LEU A 16 -15.50 -23.86 5.59
CA LEU A 16 -15.66 -22.63 6.35
C LEU A 16 -14.43 -22.51 7.25
N GLY A 17 -13.35 -21.91 6.74
CA GLY A 17 -12.16 -21.80 7.57
C GLY A 17 -10.91 -21.20 6.93
N CYS A 18 -11.02 -20.24 6.02
CA CYS A 18 -9.92 -19.33 5.76
C CYS A 18 -10.44 -18.04 5.12
N SER A 19 -10.91 -17.10 5.94
CA SER A 19 -10.95 -15.71 5.52
C SER A 19 -10.71 -14.82 6.75
N SER A 20 -9.52 -14.93 7.32
CA SER A 20 -8.90 -13.74 7.86
C SER A 20 -8.26 -13.00 6.68
N GLU A 21 -9.10 -12.47 5.78
CA GLU A 21 -8.66 -11.51 4.78
C GLU A 21 -8.28 -10.24 5.53
N TYR A 22 -7.06 -10.20 6.03
CA TYR A 22 -6.48 -8.99 6.56
C TYR A 22 -6.16 -8.10 5.36
N GLU A 23 -7.07 -7.17 5.08
CA GLU A 23 -6.94 -6.21 3.97
C GLU A 23 -5.61 -5.45 4.05
N THR A 24 -4.81 -5.57 2.99
CA THR A 24 -3.57 -4.82 2.82
C THR A 24 -3.83 -3.59 1.96
N SER A 25 -3.13 -2.48 2.25
CA SER A 25 -3.30 -1.27 1.45
C SER A 25 -2.06 -0.37 1.42
N LEU A 26 -1.90 0.35 0.32
CA LEU A 26 -0.97 1.44 0.16
C LEU A 26 -1.75 2.71 -0.19
N THR A 27 -1.78 3.65 0.75
CA THR A 27 -2.39 4.96 0.57
C THR A 27 -1.35 5.95 0.08
N LEU A 28 -1.65 6.65 -1.01
CA LEU A 28 -0.82 7.70 -1.58
C LEU A 28 -1.57 9.01 -1.41
N LYS A 29 -1.02 9.93 -0.62
CA LYS A 29 -1.62 11.24 -0.38
C LYS A 29 -0.73 12.32 -0.95
N ASN A 30 -1.20 13.00 -1.99
CA ASN A 30 -0.45 14.07 -2.63
C ASN A 30 -0.96 15.45 -2.19
N LEU A 31 -0.21 16.12 -1.32
CA LEU A 31 -0.39 17.52 -0.95
C LEU A 31 0.57 18.46 -1.69
N ALA A 32 1.39 17.92 -2.61
CA ALA A 32 2.31 18.70 -3.41
C ALA A 32 1.57 19.46 -4.52
N ALA A 33 2.22 20.50 -5.06
CA ALA A 33 1.66 21.32 -6.13
C ALA A 33 1.60 20.57 -7.48
N GLY A 34 2.54 19.65 -7.71
CA GLY A 34 2.59 18.80 -8.91
C GLY A 34 1.92 17.44 -8.72
N ALA A 35 1.56 16.79 -9.82
CA ALA A 35 1.18 15.37 -9.80
C ALA A 35 2.40 14.50 -9.44
N VAL A 36 2.14 13.37 -8.77
CA VAL A 36 3.17 12.35 -8.51
C VAL A 36 2.80 11.05 -9.21
N TYR A 37 3.82 10.29 -9.60
CA TYR A 37 3.70 9.04 -10.34
C TYR A 37 4.47 7.97 -9.58
N LEU A 38 3.73 7.06 -8.95
CA LEU A 38 4.31 5.91 -8.27
C LEU A 38 4.46 4.76 -9.27
N ASN A 39 5.67 4.32 -9.53
CA ASN A 39 5.95 3.03 -10.12
C ASN A 39 6.04 1.98 -9.01
N PHE A 40 5.06 1.10 -8.97
CA PHE A 40 4.96 0.03 -7.98
C PHE A 40 4.43 -1.23 -8.66
N ARG A 41 5.11 -2.37 -8.43
CA ARG A 41 4.75 -3.66 -9.03
C ARG A 41 4.65 -3.63 -10.58
N GLY A 42 5.44 -2.78 -11.23
CA GLY A 42 5.43 -2.64 -12.69
C GLY A 42 4.27 -1.82 -13.25
N GLU A 43 3.47 -1.18 -12.38
CA GLU A 43 2.36 -0.31 -12.76
C GLU A 43 2.62 1.12 -12.31
N ILE A 44 2.21 2.09 -13.14
CA ILE A 44 2.30 3.50 -12.81
C ILE A 44 0.94 3.97 -12.29
N THR A 45 0.92 4.39 -11.02
CA THR A 45 -0.22 5.05 -10.40
C THR A 45 0.01 6.56 -10.39
N THR A 46 -0.85 7.30 -11.08
CA THR A 46 -0.85 8.77 -11.06
C THR A 46 -1.69 9.26 -9.88
N VAL A 47 -1.12 10.14 -9.06
CA VAL A 47 -1.81 10.81 -7.96
C VAL A 47 -1.79 12.32 -8.23
N PRO A 48 -2.90 12.90 -8.72
CA PRO A 48 -2.99 14.33 -8.98
C PRO A 48 -2.76 15.17 -7.73
N ALA A 49 -2.37 16.43 -7.91
CA ALA A 49 -2.21 17.38 -6.81
C ALA A 49 -3.50 17.50 -5.96
N GLY A 50 -3.34 17.47 -4.65
CA GLY A 50 -4.45 17.55 -3.68
C GLY A 50 -5.32 16.29 -3.58
N ARG A 51 -4.90 15.16 -4.18
CA ARG A 51 -5.68 13.91 -4.20
C ARG A 51 -5.05 12.81 -3.36
N THR A 52 -5.90 11.87 -2.98
CA THR A 52 -5.52 10.61 -2.35
C THR A 52 -5.92 9.46 -3.26
N VAL A 53 -5.04 8.49 -3.43
CA VAL A 53 -5.29 7.22 -4.14
C VAL A 53 -4.96 6.08 -3.18
N VAL A 54 -5.79 5.03 -3.17
CA VAL A 54 -5.57 3.84 -2.35
C VAL A 54 -5.43 2.64 -3.27
N LEU A 55 -4.33 1.90 -3.11
CA LEU A 55 -4.14 0.59 -3.72
C LEU A 55 -4.46 -0.46 -2.65
N SER A 56 -5.46 -1.30 -2.91
CA SER A 56 -5.90 -2.36 -2.00
C SER A 56 -5.44 -3.73 -2.48
N ASP A 57 -5.60 -4.74 -1.61
CA ASP A 57 -5.41 -6.16 -1.92
C ASP A 57 -4.02 -6.47 -2.49
N ILE A 58 -3.02 -5.81 -1.92
CA ILE A 58 -1.62 -5.99 -2.31
C ILE A 58 -1.16 -7.36 -1.80
N PRO A 59 -0.71 -8.27 -2.68
CA PRO A 59 -0.22 -9.58 -2.25
C PRO A 59 0.95 -9.45 -1.27
N ARG A 60 1.13 -10.47 -0.43
CA ARG A 60 2.26 -10.51 0.51
C ARG A 60 3.58 -10.61 -0.25
N GLY A 61 4.60 -9.95 0.25
CA GLY A 61 5.94 -9.94 -0.35
C GLY A 61 6.64 -8.60 -0.21
N THR A 62 7.90 -8.54 -0.67
CA THR A 62 8.68 -7.31 -0.67
C THR A 62 8.72 -6.72 -2.06
N TYR A 63 8.37 -5.43 -2.16
CA TYR A 63 8.25 -4.73 -3.43
C TYR A 63 9.02 -3.42 -3.38
N THR A 64 9.86 -3.21 -4.39
CA THR A 64 10.47 -1.90 -4.64
C THR A 64 9.43 -0.95 -5.21
N TYR A 65 9.50 0.32 -4.81
CA TYR A 65 8.75 1.42 -5.40
C TYR A 65 9.66 2.57 -5.76
N VAL A 66 9.28 3.30 -6.80
CA VAL A 66 9.94 4.52 -7.24
C VAL A 66 8.88 5.57 -7.55
N THR A 67 9.01 6.74 -6.95
CA THR A 67 8.15 7.89 -7.22
C THR A 67 8.89 8.89 -8.10
N THR A 68 8.22 9.34 -9.16
CA THR A 68 8.60 10.54 -9.92
C THR A 68 7.52 11.60 -9.76
N TYR A 69 7.82 12.84 -10.12
CA TYR A 69 6.91 13.96 -9.88
C TYR A 69 6.97 14.98 -11.01
N ALA A 70 5.84 15.65 -11.24
CA ALA A 70 5.76 16.77 -12.16
C ALA A 70 6.28 18.03 -11.48
N VAL A 71 7.20 18.73 -12.14
CA VAL A 71 7.66 20.06 -11.74
C VAL A 71 6.69 21.09 -12.31
N PRO A 72 6.15 22.02 -11.50
CA PRO A 72 5.29 23.09 -11.99
C PRO A 72 5.95 23.93 -13.08
N ALA A 73 5.13 24.49 -13.99
CA ALA A 73 5.63 25.33 -15.07
C ALA A 73 6.31 26.60 -14.54
N GLY A 74 7.39 27.03 -15.19
CA GLY A 74 8.16 28.21 -14.80
C GLY A 74 9.29 27.94 -13.81
N ILE A 75 9.37 26.73 -13.24
CA ILE A 75 10.45 26.35 -12.33
C ILE A 75 11.65 25.83 -13.10
N THR A 76 12.83 26.30 -12.72
CA THR A 76 14.11 25.93 -13.35
C THR A 76 14.90 24.94 -12.50
N ASN A 77 14.70 24.93 -11.19
CA ASN A 77 15.38 24.05 -10.26
C ASN A 77 14.39 23.16 -9.53
N SER A 78 14.64 21.84 -9.53
CA SER A 78 13.86 20.89 -8.76
C SER A 78 14.75 20.02 -7.87
N SER A 79 14.30 19.75 -6.66
CA SER A 79 14.96 18.82 -5.75
C SER A 79 13.95 17.94 -5.04
N SER A 80 14.44 16.85 -4.44
CA SER A 80 13.60 15.89 -3.72
C SER A 80 14.26 15.48 -2.41
N VAL A 81 13.44 15.32 -1.36
CA VAL A 81 13.87 14.95 -0.02
C VAL A 81 12.99 13.81 0.51
N GLY A 82 13.62 12.83 1.16
CA GLY A 82 12.91 11.73 1.83
C GLY A 82 12.68 10.51 0.93
N GLU A 83 11.61 9.78 1.22
CA GLU A 83 11.37 8.41 0.74
C GLU A 83 10.62 8.38 -0.61
N LEU A 84 11.21 8.94 -1.67
CA LEU A 84 10.65 8.80 -3.01
C LEU A 84 10.89 7.40 -3.60
N THR A 85 11.93 6.72 -3.13
CA THR A 85 12.29 5.36 -3.53
C THR A 85 12.47 4.52 -2.29
N GLY A 86 12.10 3.24 -2.34
CA GLY A 86 12.33 2.32 -1.24
C GLY A 86 11.69 0.95 -1.47
N GLU A 87 11.60 0.18 -0.40
CA GLU A 87 11.03 -1.17 -0.41
C GLU A 87 9.94 -1.33 0.63
N ILE A 88 8.79 -1.85 0.24
CA ILE A 88 7.64 -2.13 1.12
C ILE A 88 7.52 -3.64 1.27
N THR A 89 7.59 -4.14 2.51
CA THR A 89 7.34 -5.55 2.83
C THR A 89 5.90 -5.70 3.31
N VAL A 90 5.05 -6.24 2.45
CA VAL A 90 3.62 -6.42 2.71
C VAL A 90 3.38 -7.73 3.46
N LYS A 91 2.84 -7.62 4.68
CA LYS A 91 2.34 -8.74 5.50
C LYS A 91 0.82 -8.71 5.52
N ALA A 92 0.22 -9.71 6.18
CA ALA A 92 -1.23 -9.74 6.30
C ALA A 92 -1.70 -8.55 7.15
N GLY A 93 -2.58 -7.71 6.60
CA GLY A 93 -3.10 -6.53 7.30
C GLY A 93 -2.20 -5.29 7.29
N SER A 94 -1.09 -5.33 6.55
CA SER A 94 -0.20 -4.19 6.42
C SER A 94 -0.88 -3.04 5.69
N LYS A 95 -0.76 -1.84 6.26
CA LYS A 95 -1.29 -0.58 5.77
C LYS A 95 -0.15 0.42 5.73
N PHE A 96 0.12 0.92 4.53
CA PHE A 96 1.16 1.89 4.27
C PHE A 96 0.55 3.24 3.89
N LEU A 97 1.22 4.32 4.29
CA LEU A 97 0.93 5.67 3.81
C LEU A 97 2.21 6.24 3.24
N ILE A 98 2.17 6.71 1.98
CA ILE A 98 3.17 7.63 1.45
C ILE A 98 2.52 9.01 1.33
N LEU A 99 3.07 9.98 2.05
CA LEU A 99 2.67 11.37 2.00
C LEU A 99 3.66 12.16 1.15
N TYR A 100 3.13 12.85 0.16
CA TYR A 100 3.89 13.80 -0.66
C TYR A 100 3.48 15.22 -0.30
N SER A 101 4.46 16.10 -0.15
CA SER A 101 4.26 17.54 0.01
C SER A 101 5.32 18.30 -0.77
N SER A 102 5.17 19.61 -0.90
CA SER A 102 6.17 20.41 -1.61
C SER A 102 6.29 21.83 -1.07
N THR A 103 7.46 22.41 -1.26
CA THR A 103 7.67 23.86 -1.22
C THR A 103 7.90 24.38 -2.62
N LEU A 104 7.37 25.57 -2.90
CA LEU A 104 7.51 26.26 -4.17
C LEU A 104 7.95 27.69 -3.87
N THR A 105 9.10 28.07 -4.40
CA THR A 105 9.57 29.47 -4.46
C THR A 105 9.60 29.92 -5.93
N GLU A 106 9.99 31.17 -6.20
CA GLU A 106 9.95 31.73 -7.57
C GLU A 106 10.65 30.82 -8.62
N ASP A 107 11.81 30.25 -8.28
CA ASP A 107 12.61 29.46 -9.23
C ASP A 107 12.86 28.00 -8.81
N SER A 108 12.40 27.61 -7.62
CA SER A 108 12.74 26.31 -7.04
C SER A 108 11.52 25.55 -6.53
N TYR A 109 11.51 24.26 -6.82
CA TYR A 109 10.52 23.32 -6.34
C TYR A 109 11.19 22.17 -5.59
N THR A 110 10.82 21.96 -4.33
CA THR A 110 11.29 20.82 -3.55
C THR A 110 10.11 19.94 -3.20
N ILE A 111 10.16 18.67 -3.62
CA ILE A 111 9.20 17.66 -3.17
C ILE A 111 9.74 16.93 -1.94
N TYR A 112 8.86 16.65 -1.00
CA TYR A 112 9.12 15.85 0.18
C TYR A 112 8.25 14.60 0.13
N ALA A 113 8.84 13.45 0.44
CA ALA A 113 8.11 12.20 0.61
C ALA A 113 8.42 11.60 1.98
N SER A 114 7.38 11.17 2.69
CA SER A 114 7.52 10.35 3.89
C SER A 114 6.64 9.13 3.78
N ARG A 115 7.13 8.00 4.26
CA ARG A 115 6.41 6.74 4.30
C ARG A 115 6.31 6.23 5.72
N THR A 116 5.13 5.73 6.07
CA THR A 116 4.89 5.04 7.34
C THR A 116 4.05 3.79 7.10
N SER A 117 4.09 2.88 8.07
CA SER A 117 3.31 1.64 8.12
C SER A 117 2.63 1.47 9.48
N ASN A 118 1.63 0.60 9.54
CA ASN A 118 1.07 0.09 10.79
C ASN A 118 1.71 -1.24 11.24
N ASP A 119 2.73 -1.71 10.51
CA ASP A 119 3.45 -2.93 10.87
C ASP A 119 4.14 -2.72 12.21
N ASP A 120 3.94 -3.65 13.14
CA ASP A 120 4.60 -3.64 14.44
C ASP A 120 6.08 -3.99 14.27
N LEU A 121 6.95 -3.46 15.14
CA LEU A 121 8.38 -3.79 15.10
C LEU A 121 8.69 -5.18 15.70
N ASP A 122 7.69 -5.81 16.33
CA ASP A 122 7.77 -7.14 16.95
C ASP A 122 7.67 -8.26 15.89
N ASP A 123 8.66 -8.32 15.01
CA ASP A 123 8.96 -9.49 14.16
C ASP A 123 10.18 -10.25 14.65
N GLU A 124 10.51 -10.18 15.94
CA GLU A 124 11.20 -11.31 16.53
C GLU A 124 10.19 -12.44 16.61
N GLU A 125 10.41 -13.47 15.78
CA GLU A 125 9.87 -14.81 15.99
C GLU A 125 9.95 -15.12 17.48
N ASN A 126 8.86 -14.95 18.22
CA ASN A 126 8.73 -15.58 19.51
C ASN A 126 8.72 -17.08 19.19
N PRO A 127 9.76 -17.88 19.53
CA PRO A 127 9.70 -19.31 19.30
C PRO A 127 8.70 -19.84 20.33
N LEU A 128 7.42 -19.81 19.97
CA LEU A 128 6.35 -20.40 20.74
C LEU A 128 6.47 -21.93 20.63
N PHE A 129 7.23 -22.45 21.60
CA PHE A 129 7.13 -23.75 22.29
C PHE A 129 8.03 -24.91 21.86
N PRO A 130 8.39 -25.81 22.80
CA PRO A 130 8.06 -25.84 24.24
C PRO A 130 9.21 -25.48 25.20
#